data_AF-A0A8H6PCF7-F1
#
_entry.id   AF-A0A8H6PCF7-F1
#
_cell.length_a   1.000
_cell.length_b   1.000
_cell.length_c   1.000
_cell.angle_alpha   90.00
_cell.angle_beta   90.00
_cell.angle_gamma   90.00
#
_symmetry.space_group_name_H-M   'P 1'
#
loop_
_entity.id
_entity.type
_entity.pdbx_description
1 polymer ?
#
loop_
_entity_poly.entity_id
_entity_poly.type
_entity_poly.pdbx_seq_one_letter_code
_entity_poly.pdbx_strand_id
1 'polypeptide(L)'
;MPKSTKFDESCMVKACEAVQAQEKPNIAKIAREYGVPYTTLLDRVKKGRQPRTARKPVNKALKGYQEEALIQWIVRMRERNMPVTLKLLEEYANQELQRAGIPRQVGKTWAYRFEKRLPKHLKLRGRSGCVGTDISMPGTGKSGSPDSLEDPEDPESPDGPRPLPNLEHFNIQAPRRTELISELAAVLGRDTISATFWALLQVCALESIESMIRVGKDNPAYITFLAERAQFIPLHWKQKIHDETPPSTTSSSTNDGSTLRKRTKEARAQDPKDRAKERDRELCVLTKEFPVDVAHIYPFCLISSDSPRRIPRFWEALSLFWPPEKINVWKREISRDPNDPTKAFDRCANLMCLAKDAHAMWADG
;
A
#
# COMPACT_ATOMS: atom_id res chain seq x y z
N MET A 1 8.99 33.93 14.80
CA MET A 1 8.03 33.88 13.68
C MET A 1 8.23 35.10 12.80
N PRO A 2 8.32 35.00 11.45
CA PRO A 2 8.48 36.20 10.64
C PRO A 2 7.14 36.94 10.55
N LYS A 3 7.16 38.25 10.78
CA LYS A 3 6.00 39.14 10.68
C LYS A 3 5.39 39.04 9.28
N SER A 4 4.10 38.68 9.21
CA SER A 4 3.30 38.74 7.98
C SER A 4 3.41 40.13 7.36
N THR A 5 3.83 40.21 6.10
CA THR A 5 3.81 41.46 5.34
C THR A 5 2.36 41.80 5.02
N LYS A 6 1.84 42.88 5.62
CA LYS A 6 0.45 43.36 5.51
C LYS A 6 0.02 43.85 4.11
N PHE A 7 0.69 43.47 3.02
CA PHE A 7 0.35 43.94 1.69
C PHE A 7 0.15 42.77 0.72
N ASP A 8 -0.80 42.92 -0.18
CA ASP A 8 -1.08 41.96 -1.24
C ASP A 8 0.05 41.97 -2.28
N GLU A 9 0.56 40.78 -2.61
CA GLU A 9 1.63 40.57 -3.57
C GLU A 9 1.21 41.02 -4.99
N SER A 10 -0.09 40.95 -5.29
CA SER A 10 -0.69 41.43 -6.55
C SER A 10 -0.53 42.95 -6.72
N CYS A 11 -0.78 43.73 -5.67
CA CYS A 11 -0.58 45.18 -5.68
C CYS A 11 0.89 45.56 -5.90
N MET A 12 1.82 44.73 -5.41
CA MET A 12 3.25 44.96 -5.58
C MET A 12 3.73 44.73 -7.01
N VAL A 13 3.15 43.76 -7.75
CA VAL A 13 3.45 43.55 -9.17
C VAL A 13 2.98 44.74 -10.00
N LYS A 14 1.73 45.17 -9.81
CA LYS A 14 1.16 46.36 -10.49
C LYS A 14 1.96 47.63 -10.20
N ALA A 15 2.41 47.81 -8.95
CA ALA A 15 3.25 48.94 -8.59
C ALA A 15 4.63 48.89 -9.26
N CYS A 16 5.23 47.70 -9.46
CA CYS A 16 6.49 47.54 -10.20
C CYS A 16 6.31 47.89 -11.68
N GLU A 17 5.22 47.44 -12.31
CA GLU A 17 4.87 47.76 -13.70
C GLU A 17 4.65 49.27 -13.89
N ALA A 18 3.91 49.91 -12.97
CA ALA A 18 3.67 51.36 -13.01
C ALA A 18 4.95 52.18 -12.84
N VAL A 19 5.93 51.69 -12.07
CA VAL A 19 7.25 52.33 -11.96
C VAL A 19 8.06 52.17 -13.23
N GLN A 20 7.99 51.01 -13.90
CA GLN A 20 8.70 50.76 -15.17
C GLN A 20 8.10 51.53 -16.35
N ALA A 21 6.80 51.83 -16.31
CA ALA A 21 6.10 52.58 -17.35
C ALA A 21 6.42 54.10 -17.34
N GLN A 22 7.01 54.63 -16.28
CA GLN A 22 7.37 56.04 -16.18
C GLN A 22 8.87 56.24 -16.41
N GLU A 23 9.25 57.22 -17.24
CA GLU A 23 10.65 57.55 -17.54
C GLU A 23 11.37 58.22 -16.34
N LYS A 24 10.61 58.90 -15.47
CA LYS A 24 11.05 59.47 -14.17
C LYS A 24 10.06 59.13 -13.05
N PRO A 25 10.05 57.88 -12.56
CA PRO A 25 9.01 57.43 -11.65
C PRO A 25 9.13 58.06 -10.26
N ASN A 26 8.04 58.65 -9.77
CA ASN A 26 7.93 59.02 -8.35
C ASN A 26 7.47 57.81 -7.53
N ILE A 27 8.45 56.98 -7.16
CA ILE A 27 8.24 55.71 -6.42
C ILE A 27 7.47 55.93 -5.11
N ALA A 28 7.61 57.08 -4.45
CA ALA A 28 6.89 57.40 -3.20
C ALA A 28 5.41 57.73 -3.42
N LYS A 29 5.05 58.28 -4.59
CA LYS A 29 3.65 58.50 -4.97
C LYS A 29 2.98 57.17 -5.33
N ILE A 30 3.65 56.37 -6.17
CA ILE A 30 3.16 55.06 -6.62
C ILE A 30 3.00 54.11 -5.41
N ALA A 31 3.96 54.10 -4.47
CA ALA A 31 3.85 53.30 -3.26
C ALA A 31 2.60 53.61 -2.43
N ARG A 32 2.23 54.90 -2.33
CA ARG A 32 1.02 55.35 -1.62
C ARG A 32 -0.27 54.98 -2.38
N GLU A 33 -0.28 55.16 -3.69
CA GLU A 33 -1.42 54.86 -4.55
C GLU A 33 -1.80 53.38 -4.53
N TYR A 34 -0.79 52.50 -4.56
CA TYR A 34 -1.00 51.04 -4.55
C TYR A 34 -0.98 50.42 -3.14
N GLY A 35 -0.84 51.23 -2.08
CA GLY A 35 -0.83 50.76 -0.69
C GLY A 35 0.33 49.81 -0.35
N VAL A 36 1.49 49.96 -1.00
CA VAL A 36 2.66 49.09 -0.82
C VAL A 36 3.81 49.80 -0.08
N PRO A 37 4.62 49.09 0.73
CA PRO A 37 5.76 49.71 1.40
C PRO A 37 6.80 50.25 0.41
N TYR A 38 7.10 51.54 0.50
CA TYR A 38 8.06 52.24 -0.36
C TYR A 38 9.42 51.52 -0.47
N THR A 39 9.98 51.11 0.67
CA THR A 39 11.30 50.45 0.73
C THR A 39 11.33 49.13 -0.04
N THR A 40 10.23 48.37 0.00
CA THR A 40 10.11 47.09 -0.69
C THR A 40 9.94 47.29 -2.20
N LEU A 41 9.15 48.27 -2.63
CA LEU A 41 8.99 48.64 -4.04
C LEU A 41 10.32 49.12 -4.65
N LEU A 42 11.05 49.97 -3.91
CA LEU A 42 12.37 50.44 -4.31
C LEU A 42 13.39 49.29 -4.48
N ASP A 43 13.42 48.36 -3.52
CA ASP A 43 14.30 47.18 -3.55
C ASP A 43 13.96 46.23 -4.71
N ARG A 44 12.68 46.09 -5.09
CA ARG A 44 12.26 45.27 -6.23
C ARG A 44 12.69 45.89 -7.56
N VAL A 45 12.45 47.19 -7.74
CA VAL A 45 12.73 47.90 -9.00
C VAL A 45 14.23 48.13 -9.20
N LYS A 46 14.95 48.63 -8.19
CA LYS A 46 16.37 49.01 -8.35
C LYS A 46 17.35 47.86 -8.17
N LYS A 47 17.04 46.88 -7.30
CA LYS A 47 17.95 45.78 -6.95
C LYS A 47 17.50 44.42 -7.49
N GLY A 48 16.39 44.36 -8.24
CA GLY A 48 15.85 43.13 -8.80
C GLY A 48 15.49 42.07 -7.76
N ARG A 49 15.21 42.47 -6.50
CA ARG A 49 14.97 41.51 -5.42
C ARG A 49 13.63 40.81 -5.62
N GLN A 50 13.69 39.49 -5.81
CA GLN A 50 12.51 38.64 -5.88
C GLN A 50 11.84 38.50 -4.49
N PRO A 51 10.51 38.32 -4.45
CA PRO A 51 9.80 38.04 -3.20
C PRO A 51 10.34 36.76 -2.55
N ARG A 52 10.25 36.70 -1.21
CA ARG A 52 10.73 35.53 -0.45
C ARG A 52 10.03 34.24 -0.87
N THR A 53 8.78 34.32 -1.31
CA THR A 53 8.00 33.19 -1.85
C THR A 53 8.57 32.64 -3.17
N ALA A 54 9.19 33.50 -3.99
CA ALA A 54 9.82 33.09 -5.26
C ALA A 54 11.28 32.63 -5.09
N ARG A 55 11.89 32.80 -3.90
CA ARG A 55 13.26 32.34 -3.67
C ARG A 55 13.32 30.82 -3.63
N LYS A 56 14.05 30.23 -4.58
CA LYS A 56 14.43 28.81 -4.54
C LYS A 56 15.44 28.61 -3.38
N PRO A 57 15.22 27.65 -2.47
CA PRO A 57 16.18 27.39 -1.40
C PRO A 57 17.49 26.85 -1.97
N VAL A 58 18.61 27.47 -1.59
CA VAL A 58 19.96 27.17 -2.09
C VAL A 58 20.49 25.83 -1.55
N ASN A 59 20.12 25.47 -0.32
CA ASN A 59 20.60 24.27 0.37
C ASN A 59 19.59 23.12 0.23
N LYS A 60 19.38 22.61 -0.99
CA LYS A 60 18.61 21.37 -1.17
C LYS A 60 19.45 20.17 -0.77
N ALA A 61 18.87 19.24 -0.02
CA ALA A 61 19.54 17.99 0.36
C ALA A 61 19.72 17.04 -0.84
N LEU A 62 18.84 17.14 -1.85
CA LEU A 62 18.88 16.39 -3.10
C LEU A 62 19.09 17.36 -4.27
N LYS A 63 19.87 16.94 -5.27
CA LYS A 63 20.03 17.65 -6.55
C LYS A 63 18.72 17.60 -7.35
N GLY A 64 18.56 18.50 -8.32
CA GLY A 64 17.31 18.61 -9.11
C GLY A 64 16.86 17.30 -9.76
N TYR A 65 17.79 16.54 -10.34
CA TYR A 65 17.49 15.24 -10.94
C TYR A 65 17.08 14.17 -9.91
N GLN A 66 17.61 14.23 -8.68
CA GLN A 66 17.25 13.29 -7.62
C GLN A 66 15.83 13.58 -7.10
N GLU A 67 15.46 14.87 -7.00
CA GLU A 67 14.08 15.24 -6.69
C GLU A 67 13.11 14.78 -7.80
N GLU A 68 13.51 14.86 -9.07
CA GLU A 68 12.71 14.39 -10.20
C GLU A 68 12.52 12.86 -10.20
N ALA A 69 13.59 12.09 -9.98
CA ALA A 69 13.52 10.64 -9.85
C ALA A 69 12.59 10.20 -8.69
N LEU A 70 12.63 10.93 -7.58
CA LEU A 70 11.75 10.70 -6.45
C LEU A 70 10.28 11.03 -6.78
N ILE A 71 10.02 12.10 -7.55
CA ILE A 71 8.66 12.43 -8.04
C ILE A 71 8.13 11.31 -8.95
N GLN A 72 8.93 10.84 -9.90
CA GLN A 72 8.54 9.72 -10.77
C GLN A 72 8.30 8.44 -10.00
N TRP A 73 9.08 8.18 -8.94
CA TRP A 73 8.83 7.06 -8.04
C TRP A 73 7.49 7.20 -7.29
N ILE A 74 7.14 8.39 -6.77
CA ILE A 74 5.83 8.64 -6.14
C ILE A 74 4.68 8.37 -7.11
N VAL A 75 4.80 8.80 -8.37
CA VAL A 75 3.79 8.55 -9.42
C VAL A 75 3.60 7.05 -9.62
N ARG A 76 4.69 6.29 -9.81
CA ARG A 76 4.65 4.83 -9.97
C ARG A 76 4.05 4.10 -8.77
N MET A 77 4.32 4.57 -7.55
CA MET A 77 3.74 3.97 -6.34
C MET A 77 2.23 4.21 -6.27
N ARG A 78 1.77 5.40 -6.70
CA ARG A 78 0.35 5.70 -6.78
C ARG A 78 -0.38 4.90 -7.85
N GLU A 79 0.22 4.73 -9.04
CA GLU A 79 -0.33 3.87 -10.11
C GLU A 79 -0.56 2.43 -9.63
N ARG A 80 0.22 1.98 -8.65
CA ARG A 80 0.14 0.65 -8.03
C ARG A 80 -0.71 0.62 -6.76
N ASN A 81 -1.47 1.68 -6.48
CA ASN A 81 -2.30 1.84 -5.28
C ASN A 81 -1.53 1.67 -3.95
N MET A 82 -0.22 1.94 -3.94
CA MET A 82 0.61 1.84 -2.74
C MET A 82 0.74 3.21 -2.06
N PRO A 83 0.40 3.33 -0.75
CA PRO A 83 0.53 4.59 -0.04
C PRO A 83 2.00 4.92 0.25
N VAL A 84 2.49 6.03 -0.28
CA VAL A 84 3.83 6.55 0.04
C VAL A 84 3.78 7.31 1.36
N THR A 85 4.32 6.70 2.43
CA THR A 85 4.44 7.34 3.74
C THR A 85 5.66 8.28 3.79
N LEU A 86 5.65 9.23 4.74
CA LEU A 86 6.77 10.16 4.95
C LEU A 86 8.07 9.45 5.31
N LYS A 87 7.98 8.33 6.04
CA LYS A 87 9.12 7.49 6.42
C LYS A 87 9.73 6.82 5.19
N LEU A 88 8.89 6.26 4.33
CA LEU A 88 9.32 5.64 3.08
C LEU A 88 9.99 6.65 2.14
N LEU A 89 9.48 7.88 2.12
CA LEU A 89 10.08 8.98 1.36
C LEU A 89 11.49 9.37 1.89
N GLU A 90 11.67 9.33 3.22
CA GLU A 90 12.97 9.56 3.88
C GLU A 90 13.97 8.44 3.55
N GLU A 91 13.53 7.19 3.64
CA GLU A 91 14.33 6.00 3.33
C GLU A 91 14.79 5.99 1.87
N TYR A 92 13.87 6.25 0.93
CA TYR A 92 14.21 6.32 -0.49
C TYR A 92 15.18 7.47 -0.78
N ALA A 93 14.97 8.65 -0.19
CA ALA A 93 15.89 9.78 -0.36
C ALA A 93 17.30 9.47 0.19
N ASN A 94 17.40 8.75 1.30
CA ASN A 94 18.67 8.28 1.85
C ASN A 94 19.32 7.22 0.95
N GLN A 95 18.54 6.33 0.35
CA GLN A 95 19.04 5.32 -0.59
C GLN A 95 19.60 5.96 -1.86
N GLU A 96 18.94 6.99 -2.40
CA GLU A 96 19.44 7.76 -3.56
C GLU A 96 20.72 8.54 -3.24
N LEU A 97 20.86 9.06 -2.02
CA LEU A 97 22.10 9.68 -1.56
C LEU A 97 23.24 8.66 -1.45
N GLN A 98 22.94 7.45 -0.94
CA GLN A 98 23.90 6.34 -0.88
C GLN A 98 24.34 5.88 -2.27
N ARG A 99 23.40 5.72 -3.22
CA ARG A 99 23.70 5.39 -4.62
C ARG A 99 24.58 6.45 -5.29
N ALA A 100 24.38 7.71 -4.94
CA ALA A 100 25.20 8.82 -5.41
C ALA A 100 26.55 8.96 -4.68
N GLY A 101 26.87 8.08 -3.73
CA GLY A 101 28.11 8.10 -2.95
C GLY A 101 28.21 9.27 -1.96
N ILE A 102 27.07 9.87 -1.58
CA ILE A 102 27.03 11.02 -0.66
C ILE A 102 26.83 10.48 0.77
N PRO A 103 27.80 10.65 1.70
CA PRO A 103 27.74 10.09 3.06
C PRO A 103 26.82 10.87 4.01
N ARG A 104 25.81 11.58 3.48
CA ARG A 104 24.89 12.42 4.24
C ARG A 104 23.49 11.84 4.16
N GLN A 105 22.77 11.89 5.28
CA GLN A 105 21.35 11.58 5.34
C GLN A 105 20.49 12.85 5.26
N VAL A 106 19.27 12.70 4.77
CA VAL A 106 18.28 13.77 4.84
C VAL A 106 17.87 14.00 6.30
N GLY A 107 17.57 15.24 6.67
CA GLY A 107 17.15 15.55 8.04
C GLY A 107 15.73 15.08 8.34
N LYS A 108 15.40 14.82 9.61
CA LYS A 108 14.07 14.34 10.07
C LYS A 108 12.85 15.16 9.60
N THR A 109 13.05 16.43 9.27
CA THR A 109 11.96 17.32 8.77
C THR A 109 11.97 17.48 7.25
N TRP A 110 12.91 16.84 6.56
CA TRP A 110 13.09 16.96 5.13
C TRP A 110 11.89 16.40 4.37
N ALA A 111 11.42 15.21 4.73
CA ALA A 111 10.27 14.57 4.07
C ALA A 111 9.02 15.45 4.12
N TYR A 112 8.73 16.04 5.29
CA TYR A 112 7.64 17.00 5.47
C TYR A 112 7.80 18.28 4.62
N ARG A 113 9.02 18.81 4.52
CA ARG A 113 9.32 19.98 3.68
C ARG A 113 9.29 19.65 2.19
N PHE A 114 9.65 18.43 1.81
CA PHE A 114 9.57 17.93 0.44
C PHE A 114 8.10 17.77 0.03
N GLU A 115 7.26 17.17 0.88
CA GLU A 115 5.83 17.03 0.66
C GLU A 115 5.14 18.37 0.38
N LYS A 116 5.49 19.42 1.14
CA LYS A 116 4.94 20.78 0.90
C LYS A 116 5.28 21.38 -0.46
N ARG A 117 6.36 20.91 -1.09
CA ARG A 117 6.82 21.37 -2.42
C ARG A 117 6.23 20.54 -3.56
N LEU A 118 5.63 19.38 -3.27
CA LEU A 118 4.99 18.56 -4.30
C LEU A 118 3.79 19.28 -4.94
N PRO A 119 3.54 19.05 -6.24
CA PRO A 119 2.31 19.49 -6.90
C PRO A 119 1.08 19.08 -6.09
N LYS A 120 0.01 19.89 -6.11
CA LYS A 120 -1.21 19.65 -5.31
C LYS A 120 -1.76 18.23 -5.50
N HIS A 121 -1.70 17.69 -6.72
CA HIS A 121 -2.15 16.34 -7.01
C HIS A 121 -1.28 15.26 -6.36
N LEU A 122 0.01 15.49 -6.13
CA LEU A 122 0.95 14.53 -5.50
C LEU A 122 1.09 14.72 -3.98
N LYS A 123 0.29 15.58 -3.35
CA LYS A 123 0.35 15.77 -1.89
C LYS A 123 -0.04 14.46 -1.20
N LEU A 124 0.85 13.99 -0.32
CA LEU A 124 0.69 12.75 0.42
C LEU A 124 -0.37 12.90 1.53
N ARG A 125 -0.58 14.11 2.05
CA ARG A 125 -1.71 14.49 2.90
C ARG A 125 -2.92 14.95 2.08
N GLY A 126 -3.68 14.00 1.58
CA GLY A 126 -5.14 14.10 1.57
C GLY A 126 -5.64 13.48 2.86
N ARG A 127 -6.20 14.29 3.76
CA ARG A 127 -6.92 13.95 5.01
C ARG A 127 -7.05 12.44 5.33
N SER A 128 -5.96 11.80 5.72
CA SER A 128 -6.00 10.54 6.46
C SER A 128 -5.61 10.89 7.89
N GLY A 129 -6.63 11.20 8.69
CA GLY A 129 -6.49 11.14 10.12
C GLY A 129 -6.33 9.67 10.47
N CYS A 130 -5.11 9.25 10.75
CA CYS A 130 -4.87 8.05 11.53
C CYS A 130 -5.35 8.35 12.95
N VAL A 131 -6.66 8.22 13.19
CA VAL A 131 -7.29 8.09 14.51
C VAL A 131 -8.47 7.14 14.28
N GLY A 132 -8.35 5.89 14.72
CA GLY A 132 -9.39 4.86 14.57
C GLY A 132 -9.47 4.26 13.16
N THR A 133 -9.23 2.96 13.05
CA THR A 133 -9.36 2.20 11.80
C THR A 133 -10.82 1.93 11.49
N ASP A 134 -11.49 2.93 10.95
CA ASP A 134 -12.89 2.87 10.54
C ASP A 134 -12.96 3.25 9.06
N ILE A 135 -13.01 2.23 8.19
CA ILE A 135 -13.15 2.39 6.74
C ILE A 135 -14.63 2.57 6.44
N SER A 136 -14.97 3.67 5.78
CA SER A 136 -16.32 3.92 5.32
C SER A 136 -16.72 2.95 4.20
N MET A 137 -17.88 2.34 4.39
CA MET A 137 -18.57 1.50 3.41
C MET A 137 -19.03 2.34 2.19
N PRO A 138 -18.75 1.98 0.93
CA PRO A 138 -19.30 2.71 -0.22
C PRO A 138 -20.81 2.51 -0.35
N GLY A 139 -21.58 3.61 -0.31
CA GLY A 139 -22.97 3.64 -0.81
C GLY A 139 -23.95 4.58 -0.10
N THR A 140 -24.05 5.84 -0.53
CA THR A 140 -25.32 6.58 -0.66
C THR A 140 -25.18 7.57 -1.83
N GLY A 141 -25.52 7.12 -3.04
CA GLY A 141 -25.49 7.95 -4.25
C GLY A 141 -26.62 7.50 -5.18
N LYS A 142 -27.50 8.43 -5.51
CA LYS A 142 -28.78 8.21 -6.21
C LYS A 142 -28.62 7.55 -7.59
N SER A 143 -29.59 6.69 -7.88
CA SER A 143 -29.91 6.09 -9.17
C SER A 143 -30.11 7.13 -10.28
N GLY A 144 -29.40 6.95 -11.39
CA GLY A 144 -29.75 7.50 -12.70
C GLY A 144 -29.73 6.34 -13.70
N SER A 145 -30.88 6.11 -14.36
CA SER A 145 -31.07 5.08 -15.39
C SER A 145 -30.10 5.22 -16.56
N PRO A 146 -29.71 4.11 -17.21
CA PRO A 146 -29.31 4.13 -18.60
C PRO A 146 -30.42 3.57 -19.50
N ASP A 147 -30.71 4.35 -20.53
CA ASP A 147 -31.53 4.03 -21.70
C ASP A 147 -30.93 2.87 -22.50
N SER A 148 -31.82 2.04 -23.05
CA SER A 148 -31.53 0.83 -23.80
C SER A 148 -31.05 1.13 -25.23
N LEU A 149 -30.00 0.46 -25.68
CA LEU A 149 -29.71 0.20 -27.09
C LEU A 149 -29.25 -1.25 -27.22
N GLU A 150 -30.15 -2.09 -27.74
CA GLU A 150 -29.90 -3.48 -28.10
C GLU A 150 -29.21 -3.55 -29.48
N ASP A 151 -28.16 -4.36 -29.57
CA ASP A 151 -27.55 -4.81 -30.84
C ASP A 151 -27.73 -6.35 -30.94
N PRO A 152 -27.75 -6.92 -32.16
CA PRO A 152 -28.51 -8.11 -32.47
C PRO A 152 -27.79 -9.45 -32.15
N GLU A 153 -28.62 -10.43 -31.82
CA GLU A 153 -28.26 -11.82 -31.50
C GLU A 153 -27.63 -12.57 -32.70
N ASP A 154 -26.51 -13.26 -32.44
CA ASP A 154 -25.91 -14.27 -33.32
C ASP A 154 -26.22 -15.68 -32.76
N PRO A 155 -26.30 -16.72 -33.61
CA PRO A 155 -27.13 -17.90 -33.39
C PRO A 155 -26.56 -18.93 -32.42
N GLU A 156 -27.50 -19.60 -31.73
CA GLU A 156 -27.33 -20.60 -30.67
C GLU A 156 -26.35 -21.74 -31.02
N SER A 157 -25.34 -21.92 -30.15
CA SER A 157 -24.48 -23.11 -30.09
C SER A 157 -25.09 -24.14 -29.11
N PRO A 158 -25.07 -25.46 -29.42
CA PRO A 158 -25.94 -26.47 -28.77
C PRO A 158 -25.48 -26.95 -27.39
N ASP A 159 -24.52 -26.28 -26.76
CA ASP A 159 -24.14 -26.56 -25.37
C ASP A 159 -24.90 -25.57 -24.48
N GLY A 160 -25.80 -26.07 -23.64
CA GLY A 160 -26.54 -25.27 -22.66
C GLY A 160 -25.63 -24.34 -21.83
N PRO A 161 -26.19 -23.31 -21.16
CA PRO A 161 -25.40 -22.23 -20.59
C PRO A 161 -24.28 -22.78 -19.71
N ARG A 162 -23.03 -22.67 -20.19
CA ARG A 162 -21.85 -22.91 -19.36
C ARG A 162 -21.98 -21.97 -18.15
N PRO A 163 -21.84 -22.46 -16.91
CA PRO A 163 -21.85 -21.60 -15.73
C PRO A 163 -20.87 -20.45 -15.97
N LEU A 164 -21.34 -19.21 -15.86
CA LEU A 164 -20.49 -18.03 -16.08
C LEU A 164 -19.22 -18.18 -15.23
N PRO A 165 -18.03 -18.01 -15.83
CA PRO A 165 -16.79 -18.09 -15.07
C PRO A 165 -16.87 -17.12 -13.90
N ASN A 166 -16.49 -17.59 -12.71
CA ASN A 166 -16.49 -16.79 -11.49
C ASN A 166 -15.71 -15.49 -11.74
N LEU A 167 -16.45 -14.37 -11.87
CA LEU A 167 -15.95 -13.05 -12.27
C LEU A 167 -14.95 -12.44 -11.26
N GLU A 168 -14.79 -13.06 -10.08
CA GLU A 168 -13.90 -12.61 -9.01
C GLU A 168 -12.43 -13.01 -9.20
N HIS A 169 -12.06 -13.58 -10.36
CA HIS A 169 -10.74 -14.19 -10.59
C HIS A 169 -9.56 -13.18 -10.58
N PHE A 170 -9.81 -11.86 -10.66
CA PHE A 170 -8.76 -10.85 -10.88
C PHE A 170 -8.90 -9.55 -10.06
N ASN A 171 -9.35 -9.62 -8.80
CA ASN A 171 -9.56 -8.45 -7.93
C ASN A 171 -10.60 -7.43 -8.42
N ILE A 172 -11.44 -7.82 -9.39
CA ILE A 172 -12.63 -7.03 -9.78
C ILE A 172 -13.78 -7.51 -8.92
N GLN A 173 -14.41 -6.59 -8.18
CA GLN A 173 -15.58 -6.91 -7.38
C GLN A 173 -16.75 -7.24 -8.29
N ALA A 174 -17.36 -8.41 -8.11
CA ALA A 174 -18.62 -8.73 -8.77
C ALA A 174 -19.71 -7.74 -8.31
N PRO A 175 -20.63 -7.31 -9.19
CA PRO A 175 -21.74 -6.43 -8.81
C PRO A 175 -22.52 -6.96 -7.59
N ARG A 176 -22.72 -8.29 -7.55
CA ARG A 176 -23.36 -8.99 -6.43
C ARG A 176 -22.65 -8.78 -5.10
N ARG A 177 -21.32 -8.74 -5.08
CA ARG A 177 -20.55 -8.49 -3.84
C ARG A 177 -20.84 -7.09 -3.31
N THR A 178 -20.86 -6.08 -4.19
CA THR A 178 -21.15 -4.69 -3.81
C THR A 178 -22.56 -4.55 -3.22
N GLU A 179 -23.55 -5.22 -3.79
CA GLU A 179 -24.92 -5.26 -3.26
C GLU A 179 -24.97 -5.86 -1.85
N LEU A 180 -24.39 -7.05 -1.67
CA LEU A 180 -24.36 -7.76 -0.39
C LEU A 180 -23.63 -6.96 0.68
N ILE A 181 -22.50 -6.37 0.32
CA ILE A 181 -21.73 -5.52 1.20
C ILE A 181 -22.53 -4.27 1.63
N SER A 182 -23.34 -3.69 0.73
CA SER A 182 -24.22 -2.56 1.03
C SER A 182 -25.39 -2.97 1.94
N GLU A 183 -25.99 -4.14 1.70
CA GLU A 183 -27.04 -4.70 2.55
C GLU A 183 -26.50 -4.98 3.97
N LEU A 184 -25.29 -5.54 4.07
CA LEU A 184 -24.63 -5.79 5.35
C LEU A 184 -24.38 -4.47 6.12
N ALA A 185 -23.99 -3.40 5.43
CA ALA A 185 -23.83 -2.08 6.05
C ALA A 185 -25.16 -1.56 6.62
N ALA A 186 -26.27 -1.74 5.88
CA ALA A 186 -27.60 -1.37 6.34
C ALA A 186 -28.04 -2.16 7.59
N VAL A 187 -27.75 -3.46 7.64
CA VAL A 187 -28.04 -4.33 8.79
C VAL A 187 -27.25 -3.91 10.03
N LEU A 188 -25.99 -3.52 9.87
CA LEU A 188 -25.13 -3.09 10.97
C LEU A 188 -25.47 -1.68 11.48
N GLY A 189 -26.16 -0.86 10.68
CA GLY A 189 -26.47 0.52 11.03
C GLY A 189 -25.23 1.39 11.24
N ARG A 190 -24.09 0.99 10.67
CA ARG A 190 -22.80 1.68 10.77
C ARG A 190 -22.29 2.02 9.40
N ASP A 191 -21.75 3.23 9.27
CA ASP A 191 -21.09 3.71 8.07
C ASP A 191 -19.64 3.23 7.96
N THR A 192 -19.09 2.70 9.04
CA THR A 192 -17.67 2.39 9.20
C THR A 192 -17.43 1.01 9.81
N ILE A 193 -16.42 0.33 9.28
CA ILE A 193 -15.96 -0.99 9.74
C ILE A 193 -14.44 -1.05 9.80
N SER A 194 -13.90 -2.04 10.53
CA SER A 194 -12.45 -2.22 10.59
C SER A 194 -11.85 -2.49 9.21
N ALA A 195 -10.63 -1.99 9.00
CA ALA A 195 -9.92 -2.19 7.73
C ALA A 195 -9.73 -3.67 7.40
N THR A 196 -9.49 -4.50 8.42
CA THR A 196 -9.34 -5.95 8.24
C THR A 196 -10.64 -6.59 7.80
N PHE A 197 -11.76 -6.23 8.45
CA PHE A 197 -13.06 -6.78 8.08
C PHE A 197 -13.44 -6.36 6.67
N TRP A 198 -13.21 -5.09 6.31
CA TRP A 198 -13.43 -4.62 4.94
C TRP A 198 -12.62 -5.43 3.93
N ALA A 199 -11.34 -5.67 4.20
CA ALA A 199 -10.49 -6.46 3.31
C ALA A 199 -11.00 -7.91 3.17
N LEU A 200 -11.45 -8.53 4.27
CA LEU A 200 -12.04 -9.87 4.24
C LEU A 200 -13.34 -9.91 3.41
N LEU A 201 -14.18 -8.88 3.52
CA LEU A 201 -15.38 -8.76 2.68
C LEU A 201 -15.07 -8.67 1.18
N GLN A 202 -13.85 -8.29 0.79
CA GLN A 202 -13.44 -8.27 -0.62
C GLN A 202 -13.06 -9.65 -1.17
N VAL A 203 -12.66 -10.59 -0.31
CA VAL A 203 -12.07 -11.87 -0.73
C VAL A 203 -12.82 -13.11 -0.23
N CYS A 204 -13.73 -12.94 0.73
CA CYS A 204 -14.56 -14.01 1.30
C CYS A 204 -15.56 -14.57 0.28
N ALA A 205 -16.12 -15.74 0.53
CA ALA A 205 -17.18 -16.29 -0.33
C ALA A 205 -18.46 -15.45 -0.24
N LEU A 206 -19.22 -15.32 -1.33
CA LEU A 206 -20.46 -14.51 -1.35
C LEU A 206 -21.49 -15.09 -0.37
N GLU A 207 -21.56 -16.42 -0.29
CA GLU A 207 -22.40 -17.18 0.61
C GLU A 207 -22.09 -16.86 2.09
N SER A 208 -20.84 -16.52 2.40
CA SER A 208 -20.46 -16.09 3.74
C SER A 208 -21.00 -14.70 4.07
N ILE A 209 -21.03 -13.78 3.10
CA ILE A 209 -21.67 -12.46 3.27
C ILE A 209 -23.17 -12.61 3.45
N GLU A 210 -23.83 -13.44 2.63
CA GLU A 210 -25.25 -13.75 2.76
C GLU A 210 -25.60 -14.34 4.14
N SER A 211 -24.78 -15.27 4.63
CA SER A 211 -24.93 -15.83 5.97
C SER A 211 -24.76 -14.76 7.06
N MET A 212 -23.77 -13.88 6.93
CA MET A 212 -23.55 -12.76 7.86
C MET A 212 -24.73 -11.79 7.87
N ILE A 213 -25.32 -11.47 6.71
CA ILE A 213 -26.52 -10.62 6.61
C ILE A 213 -27.69 -11.28 7.32
N ARG A 214 -27.93 -12.58 7.08
CA ARG A 214 -29.01 -13.33 7.73
C ARG A 214 -28.87 -13.31 9.25
N VAL A 215 -27.68 -13.64 9.78
CA VAL A 215 -27.40 -13.60 11.22
C VAL A 215 -27.48 -12.18 11.76
N GLY A 216 -27.02 -11.19 11.00
CA GLY A 216 -27.05 -9.79 11.39
C GLY A 216 -28.47 -9.22 11.50
N LYS A 217 -29.43 -9.71 10.69
CA LYS A 217 -30.85 -9.31 10.81
C LYS A 217 -31.45 -9.72 12.17
N ASP A 218 -31.05 -10.87 12.69
CA ASP A 218 -31.51 -11.38 13.99
C ASP A 218 -30.66 -10.85 15.16
N ASN A 219 -29.35 -10.71 14.96
CA ASN A 219 -28.38 -10.30 15.97
C ASN A 219 -27.26 -9.42 15.38
N PRO A 220 -27.49 -8.11 15.21
CA PRO A 220 -26.49 -7.17 14.68
C PRO A 220 -25.23 -7.07 15.54
N ALA A 221 -25.36 -7.29 16.86
CA ALA A 221 -24.25 -7.18 17.81
C ALA A 221 -23.18 -8.26 17.57
N TYR A 222 -23.60 -9.47 17.18
CA TYR A 222 -22.66 -10.56 16.86
C TYR A 222 -21.77 -10.21 15.65
N ILE A 223 -22.36 -9.71 14.57
CA ILE A 223 -21.60 -9.33 13.37
C ILE A 223 -20.75 -8.09 13.63
N THR A 224 -21.24 -7.15 14.44
CA THR A 224 -20.45 -6.01 14.89
C THR A 224 -19.20 -6.45 15.64
N PHE A 225 -19.35 -7.38 16.59
CA PHE A 225 -18.22 -7.94 17.33
C PHE A 225 -17.22 -8.66 16.41
N LEU A 226 -17.72 -9.44 15.44
CA LEU A 226 -16.88 -10.08 14.43
C LEU A 226 -16.10 -9.06 13.61
N ALA A 227 -16.76 -8.00 13.14
CA ALA A 227 -16.16 -6.93 12.35
C ALA A 227 -15.06 -6.19 13.11
N GLU A 228 -15.26 -5.92 14.39
CA GLU A 228 -14.28 -5.27 15.27
C GLU A 228 -13.09 -6.18 15.58
N ARG A 229 -13.31 -7.50 15.68
CA ARG A 229 -12.27 -8.46 16.07
C ARG A 229 -11.52 -9.07 14.89
N ALA A 230 -11.97 -8.91 13.64
CA ALA A 230 -11.47 -9.57 12.43
C ALA A 230 -9.93 -9.56 12.24
N GLN A 231 -9.20 -8.64 12.90
CA GLN A 231 -7.73 -8.63 12.99
C GLN A 231 -7.09 -9.96 13.45
N PHE A 232 -7.84 -10.85 14.11
CA PHE A 232 -7.30 -12.18 14.47
C PHE A 232 -6.85 -13.00 13.24
N ILE A 233 -7.46 -12.82 12.06
CA ILE A 233 -7.04 -13.55 10.85
C ILE A 233 -5.62 -13.17 10.42
N PRO A 234 -5.30 -11.90 10.14
CA PRO A 234 -3.92 -11.48 9.87
C PRO A 234 -2.94 -11.87 10.97
N LEU A 235 -3.33 -11.78 12.25
CA LEU A 235 -2.49 -12.20 13.38
C LEU A 235 -2.16 -13.69 13.33
N HIS A 236 -3.12 -14.55 12.96
CA HIS A 236 -2.86 -15.96 12.72
C HIS A 236 -2.08 -16.20 11.42
N TRP A 237 -2.08 -15.24 10.49
CA TRP A 237 -1.31 -15.30 9.25
C TRP A 237 0.17 -14.89 9.40
N LYS A 238 0.55 -14.28 10.53
CA LYS A 238 1.93 -13.82 10.79
C LYS A 238 2.94 -14.96 10.76
N GLN A 239 4.06 -14.72 10.07
CA GLN A 239 5.16 -15.69 10.03
C GLN A 239 6.02 -15.65 11.28
N LYS A 240 6.20 -14.47 11.90
CA LYS A 240 6.97 -14.34 13.15
C LYS A 240 6.11 -14.65 14.37
N ILE A 241 6.66 -15.47 15.26
CA ILE A 241 6.12 -15.71 16.60
C ILE A 241 6.96 -14.91 17.57
N HIS A 242 6.34 -13.99 18.33
CA HIS A 242 7.05 -13.20 19.36
C HIS A 242 7.09 -13.90 20.74
N ASP A 243 6.30 -14.95 20.93
CA ASP A 243 6.32 -15.83 22.10
C ASP A 243 6.95 -17.16 21.71
N GLU A 244 8.27 -17.17 21.60
CA GLU A 244 9.19 -18.13 22.19
C GLU A 244 10.57 -17.48 22.04
N THR A 245 11.47 -17.76 22.99
CA THR A 245 12.92 -17.52 22.96
C THR A 245 13.44 -17.31 21.53
N PRO A 246 14.28 -16.29 21.25
CA PRO A 246 14.76 -16.03 19.89
C PRO A 246 15.10 -17.36 19.26
N PRO A 247 14.60 -17.67 18.04
CA PRO A 247 15.06 -18.86 17.35
C PRO A 247 16.56 -18.73 17.40
N SER A 248 17.19 -19.65 18.13
CA SER A 248 18.63 -19.77 18.12
C SER A 248 18.96 -19.66 16.66
N THR A 249 19.77 -18.67 16.31
CA THR A 249 20.33 -18.55 14.99
C THR A 249 20.85 -19.95 14.66
N THR A 250 20.09 -20.74 13.92
CA THR A 250 20.63 -21.84 13.15
C THR A 250 21.16 -21.13 11.90
N SER A 251 22.15 -20.23 12.00
CA SER A 251 23.55 -20.60 12.23
C SER A 251 23.71 -21.94 12.92
N SER A 252 23.48 -23.00 12.15
CA SER A 252 24.37 -24.15 12.24
C SER A 252 25.78 -23.66 11.87
N SER A 253 26.37 -22.88 12.78
CA SER A 253 27.80 -22.82 12.98
C SER A 253 28.16 -24.12 13.67
N THR A 254 28.04 -25.24 12.94
CA THR A 254 28.99 -26.31 13.15
C THR A 254 30.33 -25.69 12.78
N ASN A 255 31.13 -25.37 13.80
CA ASN A 255 32.56 -25.27 13.65
C ASN A 255 33.03 -26.67 13.20
N ASP A 256 32.94 -26.90 11.91
CA ASP A 256 33.66 -27.96 11.23
C ASP A 256 34.42 -27.27 10.10
N GLY A 257 35.63 -26.82 10.45
CA GLY A 257 36.62 -26.47 9.46
C GLY A 257 36.82 -27.70 8.57
N SER A 258 36.62 -27.52 7.26
CA SER A 258 36.42 -28.58 6.27
C SER A 258 34.95 -29.04 6.20
N THR A 259 34.12 -28.44 5.38
CA THR A 259 34.06 -28.90 3.99
C THR A 259 33.18 -27.93 3.19
N LEU A 260 33.82 -27.01 2.46
CA LEU A 260 33.22 -26.37 1.29
C LEU A 260 33.06 -27.43 0.19
N ARG A 261 32.22 -28.45 0.43
CA ARG A 261 31.84 -29.43 -0.58
C ARG A 261 30.80 -28.79 -1.46
N LYS A 262 31.19 -28.52 -2.72
CA LYS A 262 30.31 -28.23 -3.86
C LYS A 262 28.98 -28.98 -3.69
N ARG A 263 27.92 -28.30 -3.25
CA ARG A 263 26.55 -28.77 -3.51
C ARG A 263 26.47 -28.96 -5.02
N THR A 264 26.16 -30.18 -5.47
CA THR A 264 26.03 -30.49 -6.90
C THR A 264 24.98 -29.56 -7.51
N LYS A 265 25.16 -29.17 -8.78
CA LYS A 265 24.19 -28.34 -9.53
C LYS A 265 22.77 -28.92 -9.45
N GLU A 266 22.68 -30.24 -9.45
CA GLU A 266 21.45 -31.03 -9.34
C GLU A 266 20.73 -30.84 -7.99
N ALA A 267 21.47 -30.77 -6.87
CA ALA A 267 20.87 -30.56 -5.55
C ALA A 267 20.33 -29.13 -5.36
N ARG A 268 20.93 -28.13 -6.03
CA ARG A 268 20.39 -26.75 -6.07
C ARG A 268 19.15 -26.64 -6.94
N ALA A 269 19.12 -27.31 -8.08
CA ALA A 269 17.96 -27.33 -8.97
C ALA A 269 16.69 -27.92 -8.30
N GLN A 270 16.87 -28.73 -7.25
CA GLN A 270 15.78 -29.35 -6.51
C GLN A 270 15.30 -28.56 -5.28
N ASP A 271 16.04 -27.53 -4.82
CA ASP A 271 15.64 -26.71 -3.67
C ASP A 271 14.42 -25.85 -4.03
N PRO A 272 13.28 -25.96 -3.32
CA PRO A 272 12.08 -25.15 -3.55
C PRO A 272 12.35 -23.64 -3.62
N LYS A 273 13.33 -23.15 -2.84
CA LYS A 273 13.71 -21.73 -2.81
C LYS A 273 14.44 -21.31 -4.08
N ASP A 274 15.34 -22.15 -4.58
CA ASP A 274 16.07 -21.87 -5.83
C ASP A 274 15.12 -21.93 -7.03
N ARG A 275 14.18 -22.88 -7.05
CA ARG A 275 13.12 -22.93 -8.07
C ARG A 275 12.18 -21.72 -8.03
N ALA A 276 11.87 -21.22 -6.84
CA ALA A 276 11.08 -20.00 -6.68
C ALA A 276 11.83 -18.76 -7.21
N LYS A 277 13.13 -18.66 -6.94
CA LYS A 277 13.98 -17.60 -7.50
C LYS A 277 14.07 -17.69 -9.02
N GLU A 278 14.25 -18.88 -9.57
CA GLU A 278 14.28 -19.09 -11.03
C GLU A 278 12.94 -18.69 -11.67
N ARG A 279 11.82 -19.16 -11.12
CA ARG A 279 10.46 -18.78 -11.56
C ARG A 279 10.26 -17.27 -11.56
N ASP A 280 10.71 -16.61 -10.48
CA ASP A 280 10.52 -15.17 -10.27
C ASP A 280 11.65 -14.32 -10.90
N ARG A 281 12.58 -14.95 -11.64
CA ARG A 281 13.74 -14.31 -12.30
C ARG A 281 14.64 -13.54 -11.33
N GLU A 282 14.74 -14.00 -10.09
CA GLU A 282 15.48 -13.33 -9.00
C GLU A 282 15.01 -11.90 -8.70
N LEU A 283 13.78 -11.56 -9.09
CA LEU A 283 13.18 -10.25 -8.89
C LEU A 283 11.96 -10.34 -7.97
N CYS A 284 11.71 -9.26 -7.24
CA CYS A 284 10.55 -9.15 -6.37
C CYS A 284 9.29 -9.27 -7.22
N VAL A 285 8.37 -10.17 -6.89
CA VAL A 285 7.17 -10.38 -7.70
C VAL A 285 6.28 -9.13 -7.77
N LEU A 286 6.34 -8.27 -6.74
CA LEU A 286 5.58 -7.03 -6.64
C LEU A 286 6.27 -5.84 -7.28
N THR A 287 7.54 -5.58 -6.93
CA THR A 287 8.26 -4.36 -7.34
C THR A 287 9.12 -4.55 -8.58
N LYS A 288 9.42 -5.80 -8.94
CA LYS A 288 10.36 -6.20 -10.00
C LYS A 288 11.80 -5.72 -9.74
N GLU A 289 12.19 -5.64 -8.47
CA GLU A 289 13.52 -5.17 -8.04
C GLU A 289 14.34 -6.28 -7.35
N PHE A 290 15.66 -6.08 -7.33
CA PHE A 290 16.66 -6.89 -6.62
C PHE A 290 17.30 -6.03 -5.50
N PRO A 291 17.73 -6.59 -4.35
CA PRO A 291 17.75 -8.00 -3.95
C PRO A 291 16.43 -8.53 -3.39
N VAL A 292 16.25 -9.86 -3.46
CA VAL A 292 15.06 -10.58 -2.99
C VAL A 292 15.36 -11.62 -1.92
N ASP A 293 14.38 -11.80 -1.04
CA ASP A 293 14.26 -12.90 -0.11
C ASP A 293 13.05 -13.76 -0.49
N VAL A 294 13.12 -15.06 -0.19
CA VAL A 294 12.04 -16.02 -0.51
C VAL A 294 11.13 -16.18 0.70
N ALA A 295 9.86 -15.79 0.55
CA ALA A 295 8.82 -15.90 1.57
C ALA A 295 7.84 -17.04 1.28
N HIS A 296 7.33 -17.70 2.33
CA HIS A 296 6.16 -18.57 2.24
C HIS A 296 4.87 -17.76 2.01
N ILE A 297 3.97 -18.24 1.16
CA ILE A 297 2.68 -17.58 0.90
C ILE A 297 1.72 -17.72 2.10
N TYR A 298 1.85 -18.79 2.87
CA TYR A 298 1.03 -19.06 4.04
C TYR A 298 1.91 -19.12 5.30
N PRO A 299 1.31 -19.12 6.50
CA PRO A 299 2.06 -19.07 7.75
C PRO A 299 2.94 -20.30 7.91
N PHE A 300 4.20 -20.08 8.25
CA PHE A 300 5.18 -21.16 8.42
C PHE A 300 4.76 -22.20 9.49
N CYS A 301 3.96 -21.80 10.48
CA CYS A 301 3.38 -22.69 11.48
C CYS A 301 2.37 -23.70 10.93
N LEU A 302 1.90 -23.56 9.68
CA LEU A 302 1.12 -24.60 8.99
C LEU A 302 2.02 -25.69 8.39
N ILE A 303 3.31 -25.38 8.16
CA ILE A 303 4.31 -26.37 7.74
C ILE A 303 4.97 -27.06 8.93
N SER A 304 5.35 -26.26 9.93
CA SER A 304 6.00 -26.77 11.13
C SER A 304 4.94 -27.33 12.06
N SER A 305 4.99 -28.64 12.31
CA SER A 305 4.06 -29.38 13.18
C SER A 305 4.04 -28.94 14.65
N ASP A 306 4.79 -27.90 15.01
CA ASP A 306 5.17 -27.60 16.39
C ASP A 306 4.15 -26.78 17.17
N SER A 307 2.98 -26.46 16.58
CA SER A 307 1.99 -25.61 17.24
C SER A 307 0.54 -26.14 17.12
N PRO A 308 0.18 -27.20 17.89
CA PRO A 308 -1.13 -27.84 17.85
C PRO A 308 -2.31 -26.92 18.23
N ARG A 309 -2.05 -25.77 18.87
CA ARG A 309 -3.11 -24.79 19.22
C ARG A 309 -3.36 -23.72 18.15
N ARG A 310 -2.40 -23.46 17.26
CA ARG A 310 -2.47 -22.36 16.28
C ARG A 310 -3.06 -22.82 14.96
N ILE A 311 -2.74 -24.04 14.54
CA ILE A 311 -3.25 -24.63 13.30
C ILE A 311 -4.78 -24.74 13.34
N PRO A 312 -5.43 -25.28 14.41
CA PRO A 312 -6.89 -25.34 14.47
C PRO A 312 -7.54 -23.95 14.45
N ARG A 313 -7.03 -23.01 15.26
CA ARG A 313 -7.55 -21.64 15.33
C ARG A 313 -7.47 -20.88 14.01
N PHE A 314 -6.42 -21.11 13.23
CA PHE A 314 -6.29 -20.55 11.89
C PHE A 314 -7.39 -21.07 10.95
N TRP A 315 -7.66 -22.37 10.94
CA TRP A 315 -8.70 -22.93 10.08
C TRP A 315 -10.11 -22.59 10.54
N GLU A 316 -10.36 -22.56 11.85
CA GLU A 316 -11.61 -22.07 12.46
C GLU A 316 -11.86 -20.61 12.08
N ALA A 317 -10.83 -19.78 12.12
CA ALA A 317 -10.89 -18.38 11.73
C ALA A 317 -11.34 -18.21 10.27
N LEU A 318 -10.80 -19.02 9.35
CA LEU A 318 -11.19 -18.99 7.93
C LEU A 318 -12.62 -19.51 7.72
N SER A 319 -13.12 -20.41 8.56
CA SER A 319 -14.48 -20.96 8.40
C SER A 319 -15.61 -19.93 8.53
N LEU A 320 -15.31 -18.75 9.09
CA LEU A 320 -16.24 -17.63 9.17
C LEU A 320 -16.43 -16.90 7.83
N PHE A 321 -15.49 -17.05 6.89
CA PHE A 321 -15.43 -16.27 5.65
C PHE A 321 -15.37 -17.14 4.39
N TRP A 322 -15.17 -18.44 4.53
CA TRP A 322 -15.12 -19.36 3.40
C TRP A 322 -15.82 -20.69 3.73
N PRO A 323 -16.49 -21.31 2.74
CA PRO A 323 -17.17 -22.58 2.93
C PRO A 323 -16.16 -23.72 3.17
N PRO A 324 -16.55 -24.77 3.90
CA PRO A 324 -15.66 -25.86 4.30
C PRO A 324 -15.05 -26.58 3.10
N GLU A 325 -15.75 -26.66 1.98
CA GLU A 325 -15.28 -27.25 0.73
C GLU A 325 -14.01 -26.53 0.23
N LYS A 326 -14.03 -25.19 0.23
CA LYS A 326 -12.89 -24.37 -0.20
C LYS A 326 -11.71 -24.47 0.76
N ILE A 327 -12.00 -24.49 2.06
CA ILE A 327 -10.98 -24.68 3.11
C ILE A 327 -10.31 -26.05 2.97
N ASN A 328 -11.09 -27.11 2.69
CA ASN A 328 -10.56 -28.46 2.51
C ASN A 328 -9.68 -28.58 1.25
N VAL A 329 -10.02 -27.86 0.17
CA VAL A 329 -9.13 -27.74 -1.00
C VAL A 329 -7.79 -27.12 -0.58
N TRP A 330 -7.79 -26.00 0.14
CA TRP A 330 -6.55 -25.35 0.60
C TRP A 330 -5.72 -26.23 1.54
N LYS A 331 -6.37 -26.90 2.51
CA LYS A 331 -5.71 -27.87 3.40
C LYS A 331 -4.97 -28.94 2.61
N ARG A 332 -5.60 -29.49 1.57
CA ARG A 332 -4.98 -30.50 0.69
C ARG A 332 -3.82 -29.93 -0.11
N GLU A 333 -3.96 -28.75 -0.70
CA GLU A 333 -2.87 -28.15 -1.49
C GLU A 333 -1.63 -27.84 -0.64
N ILE A 334 -1.82 -27.44 0.62
CA ILE A 334 -0.74 -27.14 1.56
C ILE A 334 -0.08 -28.42 2.13
N SER A 335 -0.88 -29.45 2.44
CA SER A 335 -0.42 -30.65 3.17
C SER A 335 0.03 -31.82 2.27
N ARG A 336 0.09 -31.63 0.95
CA ARG A 336 0.34 -32.69 -0.06
C ARG A 336 1.78 -33.25 -0.04
N ASP A 337 2.13 -33.99 1.00
CA ASP A 337 3.13 -35.07 0.92
C ASP A 337 2.42 -36.36 0.45
N PRO A 338 2.83 -36.96 -0.69
CA PRO A 338 2.26 -38.22 -1.19
C PRO A 338 2.41 -39.42 -0.23
N ASN A 339 3.35 -39.35 0.73
CA ASN A 339 3.70 -40.47 1.61
C ASN A 339 3.29 -40.26 3.07
N ASP A 340 3.00 -39.03 3.50
CA ASP A 340 2.60 -38.72 4.87
C ASP A 340 1.77 -37.42 4.98
N PRO A 341 0.43 -37.49 5.11
CA PRO A 341 -0.44 -36.30 5.20
C PRO A 341 -0.20 -35.44 6.45
N THR A 342 0.69 -35.85 7.36
CA THR A 342 1.10 -35.05 8.53
C THR A 342 2.35 -34.20 8.30
N LYS A 343 3.07 -34.40 7.19
CA LYS A 343 4.21 -33.58 6.79
C LYS A 343 3.80 -32.59 5.71
N ALA A 344 3.94 -31.30 6.02
CA ALA A 344 3.81 -30.28 4.99
C ALA A 344 5.03 -30.33 4.05
N PHE A 345 4.75 -30.34 2.75
CA PHE A 345 5.78 -30.42 1.71
C PHE A 345 6.01 -29.03 1.10
N ASP A 346 7.17 -28.45 1.38
CA ASP A 346 7.53 -27.11 0.89
C ASP A 346 7.82 -27.16 -0.62
N ARG A 347 6.99 -26.49 -1.43
CA ARG A 347 7.10 -26.45 -2.91
C ARG A 347 7.39 -25.04 -3.36
N CYS A 348 8.03 -24.89 -4.52
CA CYS A 348 8.18 -23.60 -5.19
C CYS A 348 6.84 -22.85 -5.35
N ALA A 349 5.73 -23.56 -5.58
CA ALA A 349 4.39 -22.96 -5.67
C ALA A 349 3.93 -22.27 -4.37
N ASN A 350 4.48 -22.67 -3.22
CA ASN A 350 4.18 -22.15 -1.90
C ASN A 350 5.13 -21.02 -1.47
N LEU A 351 6.04 -20.63 -2.38
CA LEU A 351 7.08 -19.64 -2.15
C LEU A 351 6.96 -18.50 -3.16
N MET A 352 7.37 -17.30 -2.76
CA MET A 352 7.48 -16.13 -3.63
C MET A 352 8.70 -15.28 -3.29
N CYS A 353 9.29 -14.64 -4.29
CA CYS A 353 10.38 -13.69 -4.08
C CYS A 353 9.85 -12.29 -3.77
N LEU A 354 10.24 -11.75 -2.61
CA LEU A 354 9.89 -10.41 -2.16
C LEU A 354 11.16 -9.58 -1.93
N ALA A 355 11.09 -8.27 -2.19
CA ALA A 355 12.13 -7.36 -1.74
C ALA A 355 12.24 -7.40 -0.21
N LYS A 356 13.42 -7.13 0.35
CA LYS A 356 13.68 -7.27 1.79
C LYS A 356 12.65 -6.57 2.68
N ASP A 357 12.27 -5.35 2.32
CA ASP A 357 11.29 -4.58 3.08
C ASP A 357 9.88 -5.19 3.00
N ALA A 358 9.48 -5.65 1.81
CA ALA A 358 8.20 -6.33 1.61
C ALA A 358 8.16 -7.68 2.32
N HIS A 359 9.27 -8.43 2.33
CA HIS A 359 9.41 -9.68 3.07
C HIS A 359 9.28 -9.45 4.58
N ALA A 360 9.89 -8.38 5.11
CA ALA A 360 9.75 -8.02 6.52
C ALA A 360 8.30 -7.68 6.89
N MET A 361 7.61 -6.87 6.08
CA MET A 361 6.20 -6.54 6.29
C MET A 361 5.30 -7.79 6.19
N TRP A 362 5.57 -8.66 5.20
CA TRP A 362 4.85 -9.91 5.02
C TRP A 362 4.97 -10.84 6.23
N ALA A 363 6.16 -10.92 6.82
CA ALA A 363 6.40 -11.74 8.00
C ALA A 363 5.71 -11.18 9.26
N ASP A 364 5.60 -9.85 9.35
CA ASP A 364 5.02 -9.14 10.48
C ASP A 364 3.50 -9.02 10.42
N GLY A 365 2.87 -9.36 9.28
CA GLY A 365 1.41 -9.49 9.02
C GLY A 365 0.60 -8.22 9.06
#